data_AF-A0A357GV58-F1
#
_entry.id   AF-A0A357GV58-F1
#
_cell.length_a   1.000
_cell.length_b   1.000
_cell.length_c   1.000
_cell.angle_alpha   90.00
_cell.angle_beta   90.00
_cell.angle_gamma   90.00
#
_symmetry.space_group_name_H-M   'P 1'
#
loop_
_entity.id
_entity.type
_entity.pdbx_description
1 polymer ?
#
loop_
_entity_poly.entity_id
_entity_poly.type
_entity_poly.pdbx_seq_one_letter_code
_entity_poly.pdbx_strand_id
1 'polypeptide(L)' 'MVKDDRKKCTLKFKSRGDLRSALNAAEKWGIAVKDLSKRSEFLLSIPADRAGAFQSLGSINFGIEVRA' A
#
# COMPACT_ATOMS: atom_id res chain seq x y z
N MET A 1 -23.19 9.95 -2.29
CA MET A 1 -21.79 9.83 -1.80
C MET A 1 -21.59 8.41 -1.33
N VAL A 2 -20.95 7.55 -2.13
CA VAL A 2 -20.62 6.20 -1.68
C VAL A 2 -19.46 6.34 -0.70
N LYS A 3 -19.75 6.21 0.60
CA LYS A 3 -18.69 6.01 1.60
C LYS A 3 -18.10 4.65 1.32
N ASP A 4 -16.96 4.64 0.65
CA ASP A 4 -16.20 3.44 0.38
C ASP A 4 -15.60 2.97 1.72
N ASP A 5 -16.40 2.21 2.48
CA ASP A 5 -16.09 1.65 3.80
C ASP A 5 -15.16 0.42 3.69
N ARG A 6 -14.33 0.38 2.64
CA ARG A 6 -13.33 -0.67 2.48
C ARG A 6 -12.28 -0.46 3.56
N LYS A 7 -12.16 -1.43 4.47
CA LYS A 7 -11.07 -1.49 5.46
C LYS A 7 -9.74 -1.25 4.74
N LYS A 8 -8.94 -0.34 5.27
CA LYS A 8 -7.64 0.01 4.69
C LYS A 8 -6.54 -0.63 5.51
N CYS A 9 -5.43 -0.97 4.87
CA CYS A 9 -4.20 -1.31 5.55
C CYS A 9 -3.07 -0.40 5.07
N THR A 10 -2.02 -0.28 5.88
CA THR A 10 -0.82 0.46 5.52
C THR A 10 0.30 -0.52 5.26
N LEU A 11 0.91 -0.44 4.08
CA LEU A 11 2.11 -1.17 3.71
C LEU A 11 3.34 -0.33 3.98
N LYS A 12 4.38 -0.94 4.56
CA LYS A 12 5.69 -0.32 4.78
C LYS A 12 6.74 -0.93 3.86
N PHE A 13 7.44 -0.07 3.13
CA PHE A 13 8.48 -0.46 2.19
C PHE A 13 9.87 -0.16 2.75
N LYS A 14 10.87 -0.95 2.34
CA LYS A 14 12.26 -0.80 2.80
C LYS A 14 12.98 0.34 2.07
N SER A 15 12.56 0.64 0.84
CA SER A 15 13.18 1.66 0.01
C SER A 15 12.16 2.47 -0.77
N ARG A 16 12.60 3.64 -1.25
CA ARG A 16 11.83 4.47 -2.19
C ARG A 16 11.59 3.76 -3.54
N GLY A 17 12.50 2.86 -3.95
CA GLY A 17 12.36 2.05 -5.16
C GLY A 17 11.17 1.10 -5.06
N ASP A 18 11.06 0.39 -3.94
CA ASP A 18 9.95 -0.55 -3.69
C ASP A 18 8.59 0.17 -3.63
N LEU A 19 8.54 1.33 -2.95
CA LEU A 19 7.36 2.19 -2.92
C LEU A 19 6.93 2.61 -4.35
N ARG A 20 7.89 3.02 -5.19
CA ARG A 20 7.62 3.42 -6.57
C ARG A 20 7.10 2.25 -7.40
N SER A 21 7.66 1.05 -7.21
CA SER A 21 7.15 -0.17 -7.85
C SER A 21 5.72 -0.48 -7.42
N ALA A 22 5.40 -0.32 -6.13
CA ALA A 22 4.04 -0.50 -5.61
C ALA A 22 3.06 0.54 -6.19
N LEU A 23 3.44 1.82 -6.27
CA LEU A 23 2.62 2.86 -6.90
C LEU A 23 2.33 2.56 -8.38
N ASN A 24 3.36 2.17 -9.13
CA ASN A 24 3.20 1.78 -10.54
C ASN A 24 2.31 0.55 -10.71
N ALA A 25 2.42 -0.43 -9.81
CA ALA A 25 1.57 -1.62 -9.84
C ALA A 25 0.12 -1.29 -9.48
N ALA A 26 -0.10 -0.44 -8.47
CA ALA A 26 -1.42 0.05 -8.09
C ALA A 26 -2.13 0.74 -9.25
N GLU A 27 -1.43 1.61 -9.98
CA GLU A 27 -1.94 2.29 -11.18
C GLU A 27 -2.31 1.27 -12.27
N LYS A 28 -1.40 0.34 -12.58
CA LYS A 28 -1.66 -0.73 -13.58
C LYS A 28 -2.85 -1.62 -13.21
N TRP A 29 -3.08 -1.85 -11.93
CA TRP A 29 -4.17 -2.70 -11.43
C TRP A 29 -5.45 -1.94 -11.11
N GLY A 30 -5.47 -0.61 -11.28
CA GLY A 30 -6.63 0.23 -10.93
C GLY A 30 -6.97 0.21 -9.43
N ILE A 31 -5.98 -0.02 -8.56
CA ILE A 31 -6.16 -0.05 -7.11
C ILE A 31 -6.01 1.37 -6.58
N ALA A 32 -7.04 1.86 -5.90
CA ALA A 32 -6.97 3.15 -5.22
C ALA A 32 -5.97 3.09 -4.07
N VAL A 33 -4.92 3.91 -4.11
CA VAL A 33 -3.89 3.96 -3.07
C VAL A 33 -3.66 5.40 -2.61
N LYS A 34 -3.12 5.55 -1.39
CA LYS A 34 -2.74 6.84 -0.83
C LYS A 34 -1.31 6.77 -0.31
N ASP A 35 -0.43 7.60 -0.87
CA ASP A 35 0.93 7.76 -0.37
C ASP A 35 0.90 8.47 1.00
N LEU A 36 1.45 7.82 2.02
CA LEU A 36 1.59 8.32 3.38
C LEU A 36 3.06 8.51 3.77
N SER A 37 3.96 8.46 2.79
CA SER A 37 5.40 8.46 3.02
C SER A 37 5.89 9.77 3.64
N LYS A 38 6.88 9.65 4.53
CA LYS A 38 7.61 10.75 5.17
C LYS A 38 9.09 10.65 4.81
N ARG A 39 9.89 11.64 5.21
CA ARG A 39 11.33 11.72 4.89
C ARG A 39 12.13 10.43 5.19
N SER A 40 11.74 9.67 6.20
CA SER A 40 12.40 8.43 6.65
C SER A 40 11.51 7.18 6.59
N GLU A 41 10.30 7.28 6.05
CA GLU A 41 9.33 6.19 6.06
C GLU A 41 8.60 6.10 4.73
N PHE A 42 8.57 4.90 4.14
CA PHE A 42 7.90 4.64 2.87
C PHE A 42 6.61 3.88 3.14
N LEU A 43 5.48 4.59 3.09
CA LEU A 43 4.19 4.07 3.55
C LEU A 43 3.13 4.26 2.45
N LEU A 44 2.34 3.22 2.20
CA LEU A 44 1.24 3.26 1.26
C LEU A 44 -0.02 2.71 1.91
N SER A 45 -1.10 3.50 1.93
CA SER A 45 -2.41 3.03 2.34
C SER A 45 -3.17 2.47 1.15
N ILE A 46 -3.68 1.25 1.30
CA ILE A 46 -4.40 0.50 0.27
C ILE A 46 -5.65 -0.17 0.86
N PRO A 47 -6.62 -0.60 0.03
CA PRO A 47 -7.70 -1.48 0.47
C PRO A 47 -7.15 -2.80 1.00
N ALA A 48 -7.59 -3.22 2.18
CA ALA A 48 -7.06 -4.39 2.87
C ALA A 48 -7.32 -5.70 2.09
N ASP A 49 -8.45 -5.78 1.36
CA ASP A 49 -8.77 -6.89 0.45
C ASP A 49 -7.79 -7.02 -0.71
N ARG A 50 -7.05 -5.95 -1.02
CA ARG A 50 -6.04 -5.90 -2.09
C ARG A 50 -4.61 -6.02 -1.59
N ALA A 51 -4.37 -6.15 -0.28
CA ALA A 51 -3.02 -6.33 0.26
C ALA A 51 -2.30 -7.56 -0.31
N GLY A 52 -3.06 -8.61 -0.65
CA GLY A 52 -2.61 -9.81 -1.36
C GLY A 52 -1.85 -9.51 -2.67
N ALA A 53 -2.27 -8.47 -3.41
CA ALA A 53 -1.67 -8.14 -4.70
C ALA A 53 -0.25 -7.58 -4.57
N PHE A 54 0.07 -6.95 -3.44
CA PHE A 54 1.37 -6.32 -3.22
C PHE A 54 2.39 -7.28 -2.60
N GLN A 55 1.96 -8.43 -2.07
CA GLN A 55 2.83 -9.41 -1.41
C GLN A 55 4.00 -9.88 -2.29
N SER A 56 3.79 -9.91 -3.61
CA SER A 56 4.77 -10.36 -4.61
C SER A 56 5.75 -9.29 -5.09
N LEU A 57 5.53 -8.00 -4.75
CA LEU A 57 6.31 -6.87 -5.29
C LEU A 57 7.67 -6.65 -4.57
N GLY A 58 8.21 -7.69 -3.95
CA GLY A 58 9.54 -7.68 -3.34
C GLY A 58 9.59 -7.04 -1.96
N SER A 59 10.40 -7.63 -1.07
CA SER A 59 10.86 -7.13 0.24
C SER A 59 9.91 -6.24 1.06
N ILE A 60 8.61 -6.51 1.05
CA ILE A 60 7.69 -5.88 2.01
C ILE A 60 8.06 -6.43 3.39
N ASN A 61 8.51 -5.57 4.29
CA ASN A 61 8.47 -5.92 5.71
C ASN A 61 6.99 -5.88 6.10
N PHE A 62 6.34 -7.05 6.11
CA PHE A 62 4.95 -7.19 6.54
C PHE A 62 4.82 -6.81 8.02
N GLY A 63 4.60 -5.53 8.29
CA GLY A 63 3.81 -5.09 9.42
C GLY A 63 2.44 -4.73 8.88
N ILE A 64 1.53 -5.71 8.71
CA ILE A 64 0.14 -5.38 8.36
C ILE A 64 -0.46 -4.71 9.60
N GLU A 65 -0.35 -3.39 9.69
CA GLU A 65 -1.14 -2.64 10.65
C GLU A 65 -2.52 -2.45 10.01
N VAL A 66 -3.42 -3.40 10.27
CA VAL A 66 -4.84 -3.25 9.97
C VAL A 66 -5.40 -2.31 11.02
N ARG A 67 -5.52 -1.02 10.71
CA ARG A 67 -6.35 -0.12 11.51
C ARG A 67 -7.78 -0.23 11.01
N ALA A 68 -8.61 -0.84 11.85
CA ALA A 68 -10.06 -0.94 11.66
C ALA A 68 -10.73 0.43 11.75
#